data_AF-A0A6B3BQZ3-F1
#
_entry.id   AF-A0A6B3BQZ3-F1
#
_cell.length_a   1.000
_cell.length_b   1.000
_cell.length_c   1.000
_cell.angle_alpha   90.00
_cell.angle_beta   90.00
_cell.angle_gamma   90.00
#
_symmetry.space_group_name_H-M   'P 1'
#
loop_
_entity.id
_entity.type
_entity.pdbx_description
1 polymer ?
#
loop_
_entity_poly.entity_id
_entity_poly.type
_entity_poly.pdbx_seq_one_letter_code
_entity_poly.pdbx_strand_id
1 'polypeptide(L)'
;MTACAIEAIEPMIEPMAIGPMAEDGFSPGAELAITADGAYAARLVRSGDSRSGDSWFPERWTLDGPEPYAVPLPGNQPEEPGTQVLPMGDGRVLIHRSIDGRHTFALLYPTGPGTGELPLGAVECPDAGTRLRLLPPAPGGDRAYALALGRRSTTVWLVAGGAFGPEYVTEVPGRCSGGVWLDRTGRLLALDREVGGRTKAIVVDLERDGEVSPLLQISAESNDRLLLADADSGLLLIGSDAPSPGQQERLGWGVLGSTLPVRFPECLRIDGCTLTPFAIQPGQVLTPESCGVALRVDGSAGSWVGVWRPSERQVRHLPAPEGWLPGAGLWSRDGELQLPYVTGEMPCGVARLRAERSEGVERSEETAACVTLESGAATGPETTAPAPVAVARPVPLQQAPLGRLVAKAGKPGNEVAKLVTN
;
A
#
# COMPACT_ATOMS: atom_id res chain seq x y z
N MET A 1 24.81 30.92 69.19
CA MET A 1 24.76 29.47 68.92
C MET A 1 23.53 29.24 68.06
N THR A 2 23.60 29.48 66.75
CA THR A 2 24.15 28.59 65.70
C THR A 2 23.37 27.29 65.58
N ALA A 3 22.50 27.19 64.57
CA ALA A 3 22.36 26.02 63.70
C ALA A 3 21.45 26.37 62.50
N CYS A 4 21.96 26.05 61.31
CA CYS A 4 21.40 26.31 59.98
C CYS A 4 20.53 25.15 59.46
N ALA A 5 20.08 25.34 58.21
CA ALA A 5 19.85 24.36 57.14
C ALA A 5 18.42 23.78 57.03
N ILE A 6 17.78 23.64 55.86
CA ILE A 6 18.08 23.87 54.43
C ILE A 6 16.71 24.00 53.74
N GLU A 7 16.51 25.00 52.87
CA GLU A 7 15.36 25.08 51.96
C GLU A 7 15.58 24.13 50.77
N ALA A 8 14.62 23.25 50.52
CA ALA A 8 14.57 22.43 49.31
C ALA A 8 14.05 23.27 48.15
N ILE A 9 14.87 23.38 47.11
CA ILE A 9 14.51 23.99 45.82
C ILE A 9 13.69 22.94 45.05
N GLU A 10 12.40 23.20 44.86
CA GLU A 10 11.60 22.51 43.86
C GLU A 10 11.98 23.04 42.46
N PRO A 11 12.41 22.21 41.50
CA PRO A 11 12.54 22.65 40.13
C PRO A 11 11.15 22.71 39.49
N MET A 12 10.75 23.93 39.11
CA MET A 12 9.65 24.18 38.18
C MET A 12 9.93 23.43 36.87
N ILE A 13 9.22 22.33 36.64
CA ILE A 13 9.11 21.69 35.33
C ILE A 13 7.94 22.38 34.64
N GLU A 14 8.24 23.34 33.78
CA GLU A 14 7.27 23.83 32.81
C GLU A 14 6.84 22.66 31.90
N PRO A 15 5.54 22.40 31.72
CA PRO A 15 5.08 21.37 30.81
C PRO A 15 5.43 21.80 29.38
N MET A 16 6.45 21.15 28.83
CA MET A 16 6.83 21.29 27.43
C MET A 16 5.61 20.95 26.57
N ALA A 17 5.10 21.96 25.88
CA ALA A 17 3.93 21.85 25.01
C ALA A 17 4.18 20.77 23.96
N ILE A 18 3.42 19.68 24.06
CA ILE A 18 3.27 18.69 23.00
C ILE A 18 2.62 19.44 21.84
N GLY A 19 3.42 19.75 20.82
CA GLY A 19 2.96 20.38 19.59
C GLY A 19 1.85 19.55 18.93
N PRO A 20 0.90 20.20 18.24
CA PRO A 20 -0.29 19.53 17.75
C PRO A 20 0.06 18.43 16.75
N MET A 21 -0.72 17.36 16.87
CA MET A 21 -0.68 16.13 16.12
C MET A 21 -0.73 16.34 14.61
N ALA A 22 -0.13 15.39 13.90
CA ALA A 22 -0.09 15.30 12.44
C ALA A 22 -1.46 15.52 11.78
N GLU A 23 -1.62 16.67 11.12
CA GLU A 23 -2.64 16.94 10.10
C GLU A 23 -2.04 16.87 8.68
N ASP A 24 -1.14 15.93 8.44
CA ASP A 24 -0.67 15.65 7.09
C ASP A 24 -1.22 14.28 6.70
N GLY A 25 -2.19 14.25 5.77
CA GLY A 25 -2.77 13.03 5.18
C GLY A 25 -1.78 12.20 4.35
N PHE A 26 -0.51 12.22 4.72
CA PHE A 26 0.55 11.34 4.29
C PHE A 26 0.81 10.36 5.43
N SER A 27 0.26 9.16 5.35
CA SER A 27 0.83 8.06 6.11
C SER A 27 2.31 7.96 5.74
N PRO A 28 3.24 7.94 6.71
CA PRO A 28 4.65 7.73 6.41
C PRO A 28 4.75 6.45 5.58
N GLY A 29 5.44 6.53 4.44
CA GLY A 29 5.69 5.35 3.61
C GLY A 29 6.40 4.26 4.42
N ALA A 30 6.36 3.03 3.93
CA ALA A 30 7.13 1.95 4.54
C ALA A 30 8.59 2.40 4.69
N GLU A 31 9.19 2.12 5.86
CA GLU A 31 10.59 2.47 6.16
C GLU A 31 11.57 1.87 5.13
N LEU A 32 11.13 0.80 4.46
CA LEU A 32 11.80 0.13 3.35
C LEU A 32 10.81 -0.04 2.19
N ALA A 33 11.15 0.49 1.01
CA ALA A 33 10.43 0.22 -0.23
C ALA A 33 11.03 -1.00 -0.93
N ILE A 34 10.21 -1.91 -1.46
CA ILE A 34 10.63 -3.17 -2.09
C ILE A 34 10.07 -3.20 -3.52
N THR A 35 10.87 -3.61 -4.51
CA THR A 35 10.41 -3.82 -5.89
C THR A 35 9.31 -4.89 -5.95
N ALA A 36 8.44 -4.82 -6.96
CA ALA A 36 7.29 -5.72 -7.06
C ALA A 36 7.68 -7.20 -7.21
N ASP A 37 8.85 -7.48 -7.81
CA ASP A 37 9.44 -8.82 -7.92
C ASP A 37 10.15 -9.29 -6.63
N GLY A 38 10.34 -8.38 -5.67
CA GLY A 38 11.02 -8.66 -4.42
C GLY A 38 12.54 -8.69 -4.50
N ALA A 39 13.15 -8.38 -5.64
CA ALA A 39 14.60 -8.52 -5.82
C ALA A 39 15.41 -7.44 -5.10
N TYR A 40 14.91 -6.20 -5.11
CA TYR A 40 15.61 -5.06 -4.54
C TYR A 40 14.74 -4.30 -3.55
N ALA A 41 15.40 -3.67 -2.58
CA ALA A 41 14.76 -2.73 -1.68
C ALA A 41 15.65 -1.51 -1.42
N ALA A 42 15.05 -0.40 -0.99
CA ALA A 42 15.77 0.81 -0.64
C ALA A 42 15.16 1.49 0.59
N ARG A 43 16.03 2.06 1.42
CA ARG A 43 15.65 2.83 2.61
C ARG A 43 16.62 3.98 2.85
N LEU A 44 16.21 4.93 3.68
CA LEU A 44 17.12 5.91 4.28
C LEU A 44 17.55 5.41 5.67
N VAL A 45 18.84 5.54 5.96
CA VAL A 45 19.46 5.15 7.23
C VAL A 45 20.10 6.37 7.87
N ARG A 46 19.99 6.51 9.20
CA ARG A 46 20.70 7.56 9.95
C ARG A 46 22.13 7.12 10.20
N SER A 47 23.09 8.00 9.93
CA SER A 47 24.48 7.85 10.34
C SER A 47 24.57 8.02 11.85
N GLY A 48 25.14 7.03 12.54
CA GLY A 48 25.33 7.04 13.99
C GLY A 48 26.54 7.84 14.48
N ASP A 49 27.23 8.59 13.60
CA ASP A 49 28.39 9.39 14.02
C ASP A 49 27.95 10.66 14.76
N SER A 50 28.12 10.64 16.09
CA SER A 50 27.72 11.72 16.99
C SER A 50 28.41 13.07 16.74
N ARG A 51 29.44 13.14 15.87
CA ARG A 51 30.15 14.39 15.55
C ARG A 51 29.60 15.13 14.33
N SER A 52 28.89 14.43 13.45
CA SER A 52 28.26 14.99 12.26
C SER A 52 26.77 14.65 12.38
N GLY A 53 26.01 15.51 13.07
CA GLY A 53 24.64 15.21 13.54
C GLY A 53 23.71 14.60 12.50
N ASP A 54 22.67 13.88 12.97
CA ASP A 54 21.50 13.29 12.25
C ASP A 54 21.56 13.30 10.70
N SER A 55 22.61 12.71 10.15
CA SER A 55 22.85 12.70 8.70
C SER A 55 22.24 11.45 8.10
N TRP A 56 21.40 11.56 7.07
CA TRP A 56 20.81 10.39 6.42
C TRP A 56 21.64 9.97 5.20
N PHE A 57 21.65 8.67 4.90
CA PHE A 57 22.18 8.15 3.65
C PHE A 57 21.27 7.05 3.08
N PRO A 58 21.18 6.91 1.74
CA PRO A 58 20.46 5.84 1.09
C PRO A 58 21.18 4.50 1.25
N GLU A 59 20.40 3.45 1.41
CA GLU A 59 20.89 2.08 1.45
C GLU A 59 20.10 1.23 0.45
N ARG A 60 20.81 0.41 -0.32
CA ARG A 60 20.23 -0.53 -1.28
C ARG A 60 20.34 -1.95 -0.74
N TRP A 61 19.25 -2.70 -0.80
CA TRP A 61 19.19 -4.10 -0.42
C TRP A 61 19.02 -4.97 -1.66
N THR A 62 19.66 -6.13 -1.65
CA THR A 62 19.40 -7.24 -2.59
C THR A 62 18.83 -8.40 -1.79
N LEU A 63 17.66 -8.90 -2.19
CA LEU A 63 16.83 -9.80 -1.38
C LEU A 63 16.56 -11.16 -2.05
N ASP A 64 16.76 -11.27 -3.36
CA ASP A 64 16.54 -12.47 -4.17
C ASP A 64 17.72 -13.46 -4.16
N GLY A 65 18.85 -13.06 -3.58
CA GLY A 65 20.01 -13.92 -3.37
C GLY A 65 19.82 -14.95 -2.24
N PRO A 66 20.68 -15.98 -2.17
CA PRO A 66 20.67 -16.94 -1.06
C PRO A 66 20.97 -16.27 0.29
N GLU A 67 21.78 -15.21 0.26
CA GLU A 67 22.13 -14.37 1.40
C GLU A 67 21.76 -12.92 1.06
N PRO A 68 20.70 -12.36 1.67
CA PRO A 68 20.38 -10.94 1.53
C PRO A 68 21.53 -10.07 2.01
N TYR A 69 21.75 -8.95 1.32
CA TYR A 69 22.79 -8.00 1.72
C TYR A 69 22.40 -6.57 1.39
N ALA A 70 22.91 -5.64 2.19
CA ALA A 70 22.76 -4.21 2.01
C ALA A 70 24.08 -3.57 1.56
N VAL A 71 23.96 -2.55 0.72
CA VAL A 71 25.05 -1.70 0.27
C VAL A 71 24.70 -0.26 0.61
N PRO A 72 25.47 0.42 1.48
CA PRO A 72 25.29 1.84 1.72
C PRO A 72 25.67 2.62 0.46
N LEU A 73 24.89 3.64 0.14
CA LEU A 73 25.11 4.52 -1.01
C LEU A 73 25.30 5.97 -0.54
N PRO A 74 26.36 6.28 0.24
CA PRO A 74 26.62 7.64 0.69
C PRO A 74 26.87 8.54 -0.52
N GLY A 75 26.16 9.65 -0.60
CA GLY A 75 26.41 10.69 -1.59
C GLY A 75 27.63 11.55 -1.23
N ASN A 76 27.87 12.60 -2.02
CA ASN A 76 28.89 13.61 -1.72
C ASN A 76 28.46 14.58 -0.59
N GLN A 77 27.23 14.42 -0.10
CA GLN A 77 26.60 15.23 0.93
C GLN A 77 25.67 14.35 1.78
N PRO A 78 25.43 14.69 3.06
CA PRO A 78 24.35 14.12 3.84
C PRO A 78 22.99 14.38 3.20
N GLU A 79 22.05 13.44 3.39
CA GLU A 79 20.67 13.62 2.95
C GLU A 79 19.83 14.33 4.01
N GLU A 80 19.00 15.25 3.56
CA GLU A 80 18.13 16.08 4.42
C GLU A 80 16.84 15.33 4.81
N PRO A 81 16.21 15.68 5.95
CA PRO A 81 14.86 15.24 6.28
C PRO A 81 13.87 15.56 5.15
N GLY A 82 13.13 14.55 4.68
CA GLY A 82 12.18 14.68 3.57
C GLY A 82 12.68 14.16 2.21
N THR A 83 13.95 13.74 2.14
CA THR A 83 14.47 12.92 1.03
C THR A 83 13.64 11.63 0.92
N GLN A 84 13.38 11.18 -0.31
CA GLN A 84 12.70 9.91 -0.58
C GLN A 84 13.57 9.04 -1.47
N VAL A 85 13.51 7.73 -1.25
CA VAL A 85 14.23 6.73 -2.05
C VAL A 85 13.29 5.67 -2.57
N LEU A 86 13.58 5.14 -3.75
CA LEU A 86 12.80 4.07 -4.39
C LEU A 86 13.76 3.10 -5.09
N PRO A 87 13.65 1.78 -4.84
CA PRO A 87 14.46 0.82 -5.58
C PRO A 87 13.96 0.70 -7.03
N MET A 88 14.90 0.54 -7.97
CA MET A 88 14.64 0.20 -9.36
C MET A 88 14.91 -1.30 -9.59
N GLY A 89 14.24 -1.90 -10.57
CA GLY A 89 14.36 -3.33 -10.90
C GLY A 89 15.72 -3.73 -11.48
N ASP A 90 16.58 -2.77 -11.82
CA ASP A 90 17.96 -2.99 -12.25
C ASP A 90 18.98 -2.86 -11.10
N GLY A 91 18.51 -2.72 -9.86
CA GLY A 91 19.35 -2.57 -8.69
C GLY A 91 19.92 -1.16 -8.48
N ARG A 92 19.46 -0.14 -9.20
CA ARG A 92 19.73 1.26 -8.86
C ARG A 92 18.72 1.78 -7.83
N VAL A 93 19.04 2.88 -7.16
CA VAL A 93 18.12 3.56 -6.23
C VAL A 93 17.80 4.95 -6.77
N LEU A 94 16.53 5.22 -7.05
CA LEU A 94 16.07 6.57 -7.31
C LEU A 94 16.08 7.36 -6.00
N ILE A 95 16.69 8.53 -6.01
CA ILE A 95 16.63 9.51 -4.92
C ILE A 95 15.88 10.75 -5.38
N HIS A 96 14.96 11.21 -4.54
CA HIS A 96 14.24 12.48 -4.68
C HIS A 96 14.67 13.43 -3.57
N ARG A 97 15.12 14.63 -3.95
CA ARG A 97 15.53 15.70 -3.02
C ARG A 97 14.76 16.98 -3.31
N SER A 98 14.43 17.73 -2.26
CA SER A 98 13.85 19.07 -2.37
C SER A 98 14.93 20.12 -2.13
N ILE A 99 15.32 20.87 -3.15
CA ILE A 99 16.43 21.84 -3.10
C ILE A 99 15.93 23.17 -3.67
N ASP A 100 16.00 24.25 -2.89
CA ASP A 100 15.60 25.61 -3.30
C ASP A 100 14.23 25.70 -4.01
N GLY A 101 13.25 24.94 -3.49
CA GLY A 101 11.89 24.89 -4.05
C GLY A 101 11.74 24.04 -5.32
N ARG A 102 12.79 23.31 -5.74
CA ARG A 102 12.79 22.37 -6.86
C ARG A 102 12.83 20.93 -6.34
N HIS A 103 12.19 20.02 -7.07
CA HIS A 103 12.28 18.59 -6.79
C HIS A 103 13.25 17.94 -7.76
N THR A 104 14.43 17.57 -7.28
CA THR A 104 15.50 16.97 -8.09
C THR A 104 15.48 15.44 -7.96
N PHE A 105 15.87 14.76 -9.04
CA PHE A 105 15.90 13.30 -9.12
C PHE A 105 17.24 12.82 -9.65
N ALA A 106 17.75 11.74 -9.07
CA ALA A 106 18.96 11.07 -9.54
C ALA A 106 18.89 9.55 -9.29
N LEU A 107 19.63 8.78 -10.08
CA LEU A 107 19.84 7.35 -9.85
C LEU A 107 21.18 7.12 -9.17
N LEU A 108 21.14 6.48 -8.02
CA LEU A 108 22.31 6.06 -7.26
C LEU A 108 22.66 4.62 -7.58
N TYR A 109 23.96 4.35 -7.73
CA TYR A 109 24.47 3.02 -8.00
C TYR A 109 25.84 2.82 -7.34
N PRO A 110 26.18 1.60 -6.90
CA PRO A 110 27.51 1.33 -6.34
C PRO A 110 28.61 1.58 -7.37
N THR A 111 29.66 2.33 -7.02
CA THR A 111 30.86 2.50 -7.85
C THR A 111 32.14 2.36 -7.02
N GLY A 112 32.70 1.14 -7.00
CA GLY A 112 33.92 0.88 -6.23
C GLY A 112 33.74 1.25 -4.74
N PRO A 113 34.60 2.10 -4.15
CA PRO A 113 34.47 2.52 -2.76
C PRO A 113 33.39 3.59 -2.51
N GLY A 114 32.70 4.07 -3.54
CA GLY A 114 31.74 5.17 -3.45
C GLY A 114 30.42 4.91 -4.16
N THR A 115 29.67 5.99 -4.34
CA THR A 115 28.35 5.99 -4.97
C THR A 115 28.43 6.80 -6.26
N GLY A 116 28.03 6.17 -7.37
CA GLY A 116 27.79 6.87 -8.61
C GLY A 116 26.41 7.51 -8.55
N GLU A 117 26.31 8.76 -9.00
CA GLU A 117 25.05 9.49 -9.09
C GLU A 117 24.82 9.91 -10.54
N LEU A 118 23.67 9.53 -11.10
CA LEU A 118 23.23 9.92 -12.43
C LEU A 118 22.03 10.88 -12.29
N PRO A 119 22.23 12.20 -12.47
CA PRO A 119 21.14 13.16 -12.43
C PRO A 119 20.13 12.90 -13.54
N LEU A 120 18.84 12.86 -13.18
CA LEU A 120 17.74 12.72 -14.14
C LEU A 120 17.11 14.08 -14.48
N GLY A 121 17.22 15.06 -13.60
CA GLY A 121 16.66 16.40 -13.79
C GLY A 121 15.83 16.84 -12.60
N ALA A 122 14.98 17.84 -12.81
CA ALA A 122 14.17 18.43 -11.76
C ALA A 122 12.78 18.82 -12.24
N VAL A 123 11.82 18.80 -11.32
CA VAL A 123 10.47 19.35 -11.50
C VAL A 123 10.37 20.66 -10.74
N GLU A 124 9.94 21.71 -11.43
CA GLU A 124 9.53 22.98 -10.84
C GLU A 124 8.01 22.97 -10.64
N CYS A 125 7.57 23.03 -9.39
CA CYS A 125 6.14 23.12 -9.11
C CYS A 125 5.67 24.57 -9.19
N PRO A 126 4.53 24.88 -9.85
CA PRO A 126 4.07 26.26 -10.05
C PRO A 126 3.78 27.02 -8.76
N ASP A 127 3.21 26.32 -7.76
CA ASP A 127 2.88 26.91 -6.47
C ASP A 127 4.01 26.66 -5.46
N ALA A 128 4.53 27.74 -4.87
CA ALA A 128 5.49 27.64 -3.77
C ALA A 128 4.93 26.75 -2.64
N GLY A 129 5.70 25.73 -2.24
CA GLY A 129 5.31 24.78 -1.20
C GLY A 129 4.49 23.58 -1.70
N THR A 130 4.28 23.42 -3.02
CA THR A 130 3.75 22.17 -3.59
C THR A 130 4.60 21.00 -3.13
N ARG A 131 3.99 20.01 -2.48
CA ARG A 131 4.69 18.81 -2.03
C ARG A 131 4.71 17.79 -3.16
N LEU A 132 5.86 17.16 -3.38
CA LEU A 132 6.02 16.04 -4.28
C LEU A 132 6.29 14.76 -3.48
N ARG A 133 5.65 13.65 -3.86
CA ARG A 133 5.84 12.33 -3.25
C ARG A 133 6.02 11.26 -4.32
N LEU A 134 7.01 10.39 -4.16
CA LEU A 134 7.19 9.19 -4.97
C LEU A 134 6.03 8.20 -4.77
N LEU A 135 5.58 7.58 -5.86
CA LEU A 135 4.66 6.46 -5.81
C LEU A 135 5.42 5.16 -5.49
N PRO A 136 4.73 4.11 -4.98
CA PRO A 136 5.35 2.80 -4.79
C PRO A 136 5.98 2.26 -6.08
N PRO A 137 6.99 1.37 -5.99
CA PRO A 137 7.70 0.84 -7.15
C PRO A 137 6.74 0.33 -8.21
N ALA A 138 6.94 0.76 -9.47
CA ALA A 138 6.11 0.30 -10.57
C ALA A 138 6.34 -1.21 -10.79
N PRO A 139 5.32 -1.99 -11.17
CA PRO A 139 5.45 -3.45 -11.31
C PRO A 139 6.51 -3.91 -12.31
N GLY A 140 6.79 -3.11 -13.35
CA GLY A 140 7.86 -3.38 -14.32
C GLY A 140 9.28 -3.07 -13.82
N GLY A 141 9.43 -2.32 -12.72
CA GLY A 141 10.72 -1.97 -12.11
C GLY A 141 11.58 -0.98 -12.89
N ASP A 142 11.23 -0.64 -14.13
CA ASP A 142 11.98 0.25 -15.03
C ASP A 142 11.53 1.71 -14.97
N ARG A 143 10.33 1.95 -14.41
CA ARG A 143 9.72 3.28 -14.30
C ARG A 143 9.46 3.66 -12.85
N ALA A 144 9.57 4.95 -12.57
CA ALA A 144 9.18 5.53 -11.30
C ALA A 144 8.30 6.75 -11.53
N TYR A 145 7.27 6.88 -10.70
CA TYR A 145 6.30 7.95 -10.82
C TYR A 145 6.22 8.77 -9.52
N ALA A 146 5.75 10.00 -9.63
CA ALA A 146 5.53 10.87 -8.49
C ALA A 146 4.24 11.67 -8.63
N LEU A 147 3.68 12.07 -7.49
CA LEU A 147 2.55 12.98 -7.39
C LEU A 147 3.02 14.34 -6.89
N ALA A 148 2.74 15.40 -7.66
CA ALA A 148 2.85 16.78 -7.19
C ALA A 148 1.48 17.28 -6.75
N LEU A 149 1.33 17.56 -5.45
CA LEU A 149 0.04 17.92 -4.85
C LEU A 149 -0.20 19.43 -4.94
N GLY A 150 -0.84 19.86 -6.03
CA GLY A 150 -1.31 21.23 -6.18
C GLY A 150 -2.51 21.54 -5.27
N ARG A 151 -2.91 22.81 -5.25
CA ARG A 151 -4.01 23.28 -4.38
C ARG A 151 -5.38 22.70 -4.75
N ARG A 152 -5.60 22.41 -6.03
CA ARG A 152 -6.89 21.97 -6.59
C ARG A 152 -6.81 20.75 -7.47
N SER A 153 -5.60 20.27 -7.75
CA SER A 153 -5.29 19.20 -8.68
C SER A 153 -4.02 18.52 -8.25
N THR A 154 -3.82 17.30 -8.74
CA THR A 154 -2.61 16.53 -8.53
C THR A 154 -2.01 16.16 -9.87
N THR A 155 -0.75 16.54 -10.07
CA THR A 155 -0.02 16.20 -11.30
C THR A 155 0.72 14.89 -11.12
N VAL A 156 0.58 13.99 -12.08
CA VAL A 156 1.34 12.73 -12.16
C VAL A 156 2.55 12.96 -13.06
N TRP A 157 3.73 12.64 -12.54
CA TRP A 157 5.01 12.74 -13.24
C TRP A 157 5.63 11.36 -13.41
N LEU A 158 6.23 11.09 -14.57
CA LEU A 158 7.19 10.00 -14.76
C LEU A 158 8.57 10.57 -14.44
N VAL A 159 9.19 10.14 -13.34
CA VAL A 159 10.44 10.74 -12.83
C VAL A 159 11.69 9.91 -13.14
N ALA A 160 11.51 8.64 -13.51
CA ALA A 160 12.57 7.77 -14.04
C ALA A 160 11.99 6.78 -15.06
N GLY A 161 12.80 6.38 -16.06
CA GLY A 161 12.38 5.47 -17.14
C GLY A 161 11.80 6.17 -18.37
N GLY A 162 11.74 7.50 -18.38
CA GLY A 162 11.41 8.33 -19.54
C GLY A 162 12.58 8.53 -20.51
N ALA A 163 12.33 9.26 -21.59
CA ALA A 163 13.33 9.59 -22.61
C ALA A 163 14.29 10.70 -22.14
N PHE A 164 13.78 11.75 -21.47
CA PHE A 164 14.57 12.91 -21.07
C PHE A 164 14.13 13.48 -19.72
N GLY A 165 14.57 12.84 -18.64
CA GLY A 165 14.32 13.32 -17.28
C GLY A 165 12.85 13.23 -16.85
N PRO A 166 12.41 14.05 -15.86
CA PRO A 166 11.03 14.05 -15.42
C PRO A 166 10.05 14.52 -16.50
N GLU A 167 9.05 13.71 -16.80
CA GLU A 167 8.04 13.94 -17.84
C GLU A 167 6.66 14.12 -17.20
N TYR A 168 5.92 15.13 -17.65
CA TYR A 168 4.52 15.31 -17.30
C TYR A 168 3.68 14.20 -17.94
N VAL A 169 2.85 13.52 -17.14
CA VAL A 169 1.96 12.46 -17.64
C VAL A 169 0.54 12.99 -17.75
N THR A 170 -0.03 13.46 -16.64
CA THR A 170 -1.41 13.97 -16.61
C THR A 170 -1.67 14.79 -15.35
N GLU A 171 -2.77 15.55 -15.34
CA GLU A 171 -3.27 16.28 -14.19
C GLU A 171 -4.65 15.75 -13.81
N VAL A 172 -4.77 15.31 -12.56
CA VAL A 172 -6.02 14.80 -12.00
C VAL A 172 -6.66 15.91 -11.15
N PRO A 173 -7.90 16.33 -11.44
CA PRO A 173 -8.61 17.28 -10.58
C PRO A 173 -8.79 16.71 -9.16
N GLY A 174 -8.61 17.55 -8.13
CA GLY A 174 -8.65 17.14 -6.72
C GLY A 174 -7.28 16.75 -6.15
N ARG A 175 -7.22 16.60 -4.82
CA ARG A 175 -6.00 16.21 -4.12
C ARG A 175 -5.94 14.69 -4.06
N CYS A 176 -4.89 14.08 -4.59
CA CYS A 176 -4.75 12.63 -4.63
C CYS A 176 -3.76 12.13 -3.57
N SER A 177 -4.06 10.95 -3.06
CA SER A 177 -3.22 10.17 -2.14
C SER A 177 -3.25 8.69 -2.55
N GLY A 178 -2.77 7.78 -1.71
CA GLY A 178 -2.69 6.36 -2.06
C GLY A 178 -1.61 6.09 -3.12
N GLY A 179 -1.92 5.33 -4.15
CA GLY A 179 -0.98 4.94 -5.19
C GLY A 179 -0.82 3.43 -5.26
N VAL A 180 -1.79 2.76 -5.85
CA VAL A 180 -1.82 1.29 -5.96
C VAL A 180 -1.87 0.89 -7.42
N TRP A 181 -0.96 0.03 -7.84
CA TRP A 181 -0.91 -0.50 -9.21
C TRP A 181 -1.94 -1.62 -9.39
N LEU A 182 -2.78 -1.52 -10.42
CA LEU A 182 -3.86 -2.49 -10.69
C LEU A 182 -3.50 -3.53 -11.75
N ASP A 183 -2.38 -3.34 -12.46
CA ASP A 183 -1.89 -4.27 -13.47
C ASP A 183 -0.37 -4.43 -13.38
N ARG A 184 0.16 -5.48 -14.03
CA ARG A 184 1.60 -5.77 -14.07
C ARG A 184 2.38 -4.88 -15.04
N THR A 185 1.69 -4.14 -15.91
CA THR A 185 2.31 -3.29 -16.92
C THR A 185 2.66 -1.91 -16.38
N GLY A 186 2.14 -1.53 -15.20
CA GLY A 186 2.27 -0.19 -14.66
C GLY A 186 1.42 0.85 -15.40
N ARG A 187 0.32 0.42 -16.03
CA ARG A 187 -0.56 1.31 -16.81
C ARG A 187 -1.70 1.87 -15.95
N LEU A 188 -2.40 1.00 -15.22
CA LEU A 188 -3.56 1.37 -14.42
C LEU A 188 -3.12 1.69 -12.98
N LEU A 189 -3.20 2.97 -12.63
CA LEU A 189 -2.85 3.48 -11.31
C LEU A 189 -4.12 3.87 -10.55
N ALA A 190 -4.35 3.26 -9.40
CA ALA A 190 -5.41 3.68 -8.49
C ALA A 190 -4.91 4.78 -7.53
N LEU A 191 -5.70 5.84 -7.43
CA LEU A 191 -5.46 6.98 -6.53
C LEU A 191 -6.68 7.23 -5.66
N ASP A 192 -6.43 7.64 -4.42
CA ASP A 192 -7.47 8.10 -3.50
C ASP A 192 -7.64 9.60 -3.68
N ARG A 193 -8.69 10.00 -4.41
CA ARG A 193 -8.95 11.39 -4.77
C ARG A 193 -9.91 12.04 -3.78
N GLU A 194 -9.47 13.14 -3.19
CA GLU A 194 -10.26 14.02 -2.35
C GLU A 194 -10.87 15.17 -3.16
N VAL A 195 -12.21 15.26 -3.15
CA VAL A 195 -12.98 16.37 -3.72
C VAL A 195 -14.11 16.70 -2.76
N GLY A 196 -14.25 17.99 -2.39
CA GLY A 196 -15.33 18.43 -1.49
C GLY A 196 -15.27 17.80 -0.10
N GLY A 197 -14.08 17.49 0.40
CA GLY A 197 -13.87 16.85 1.71
C GLY A 197 -14.23 15.36 1.77
N ARG A 198 -14.50 14.74 0.61
CA ARG A 198 -14.75 13.30 0.50
C ARG A 198 -13.67 12.64 -0.34
N THR A 199 -13.14 11.53 0.15
CA THR A 199 -12.16 10.72 -0.57
C THR A 199 -12.83 9.55 -1.28
N LYS A 200 -12.51 9.35 -2.57
CA LYS A 200 -12.96 8.22 -3.39
C LYS A 200 -11.80 7.65 -4.19
N ALA A 201 -11.72 6.33 -4.28
CA ALA A 201 -10.73 5.70 -5.15
C ALA A 201 -11.14 5.83 -6.62
N ILE A 202 -10.18 6.24 -7.45
CA ILE A 202 -10.29 6.36 -8.90
C ILE A 202 -9.18 5.55 -9.57
N VAL A 203 -9.36 5.20 -10.83
CA VAL A 203 -8.30 4.69 -11.71
C VAL A 203 -7.88 5.78 -12.67
N VAL A 204 -6.57 5.93 -12.86
CA VAL A 204 -5.94 6.76 -13.87
C VAL A 204 -5.24 5.83 -14.86
N ASP A 205 -5.63 5.89 -16.13
CA ASP A 205 -5.00 5.13 -17.22
C ASP A 205 -3.84 5.94 -17.83
N LEU A 206 -2.61 5.59 -17.44
CA LEU A 206 -1.41 6.33 -17.83
C LEU A 206 -1.05 6.21 -19.32
N GLU A 207 -1.60 5.22 -20.03
CA GLU A 207 -1.39 5.06 -21.48
C GLU A 207 -2.49 5.73 -22.32
N ARG A 208 -3.51 6.31 -21.68
CA ARG A 208 -4.61 7.03 -22.34
C ARG A 208 -4.70 8.47 -21.87
N ASP A 209 -3.57 9.17 -21.91
CA ASP A 209 -3.46 10.58 -21.49
C ASP A 209 -3.99 10.85 -20.07
N GLY A 210 -3.96 9.83 -19.20
CA GLY A 210 -4.49 9.91 -17.85
C GLY A 210 -6.01 9.86 -17.74
N GLU A 211 -6.70 9.13 -18.61
CA GLU A 211 -8.15 8.92 -18.53
C GLU A 211 -8.55 8.48 -17.10
N VAL A 212 -9.44 9.25 -16.47
CA VAL A 212 -9.87 9.01 -15.08
C VAL A 212 -11.23 8.31 -15.06
N SER A 213 -11.32 7.18 -14.35
CA SER A 213 -12.57 6.47 -14.10
C SER A 213 -12.79 6.22 -12.60
N PRO A 214 -14.05 6.19 -12.11
CA PRO A 214 -14.33 5.78 -10.73
C PRO A 214 -13.91 4.32 -10.49
N LEU A 215 -13.30 4.03 -9.34
CA LEU A 215 -13.00 2.66 -8.92
C LEU A 215 -13.91 2.21 -7.78
N LEU A 216 -13.99 3.01 -6.71
CA LEU A 216 -14.69 2.65 -5.50
C LEU A 216 -15.45 3.84 -4.91
N GLN A 217 -16.75 3.64 -4.73
CA GLN A 217 -17.63 4.54 -3.99
C GLN A 217 -18.73 3.69 -3.34
N ILE A 218 -18.64 3.49 -2.02
CA ILE A 218 -19.59 2.65 -1.28
C ILE A 218 -20.86 3.45 -0.96
N SER A 219 -20.69 4.72 -0.57
CA SER A 219 -21.78 5.68 -0.40
C SER A 219 -21.33 7.07 -0.86
N ALA A 220 -22.24 8.02 -1.03
CA ALA A 220 -21.85 9.40 -1.36
C ALA A 220 -21.07 10.08 -0.21
N GLU A 221 -21.44 9.76 1.04
CA GLU A 221 -20.93 10.45 2.23
C GLU A 221 -19.70 9.78 2.85
N SER A 222 -19.37 8.55 2.47
CA SER A 222 -18.21 7.86 3.04
C SER A 222 -16.88 8.40 2.51
N ASN A 223 -15.80 8.10 3.19
CA ASN A 223 -14.47 8.10 2.61
C ASN A 223 -14.13 6.67 2.22
N ASP A 224 -13.79 6.43 0.95
CA ASP A 224 -13.48 5.11 0.42
C ASP A 224 -12.10 5.13 -0.21
N ARG A 225 -11.18 4.31 0.32
CA ARG A 225 -9.76 4.26 -0.05
C ARG A 225 -9.38 2.87 -0.54
N LEU A 226 -8.51 2.80 -1.55
CA LEU A 226 -7.85 1.56 -1.91
C LEU A 226 -6.50 1.46 -1.21
N LEU A 227 -6.34 0.47 -0.34
CA LEU A 227 -5.15 0.31 0.50
C LEU A 227 -4.10 -0.57 -0.16
N LEU A 228 -4.52 -1.68 -0.77
CA LEU A 228 -3.66 -2.58 -1.57
C LEU A 228 -4.49 -3.28 -2.64
N ALA A 229 -3.80 -3.73 -3.70
CA ALA A 229 -4.35 -4.61 -4.71
C ALA A 229 -3.30 -5.66 -5.11
N ASP A 230 -3.77 -6.84 -5.50
CA ASP A 230 -2.96 -7.84 -6.19
C ASP A 230 -3.43 -7.95 -7.65
N ALA A 231 -2.54 -7.62 -8.59
CA ALA A 231 -2.83 -7.66 -10.02
C ALA A 231 -3.02 -9.10 -10.55
N ASP A 232 -2.56 -10.11 -9.81
CA ASP A 232 -2.68 -11.52 -10.20
C ASP A 232 -4.09 -12.06 -9.94
N SER A 233 -4.58 -11.92 -8.72
CA SER A 233 -5.87 -12.42 -8.26
C SER A 233 -7.02 -11.41 -8.42
N GLY A 234 -6.69 -10.12 -8.60
CA GLY A 234 -7.65 -9.04 -8.56
C GLY A 234 -8.17 -8.72 -7.15
N LEU A 235 -7.59 -9.29 -6.09
CA LEU A 235 -7.97 -8.98 -4.71
C LEU A 235 -7.69 -7.51 -4.40
N LEU A 236 -8.68 -6.82 -3.83
CA LEU A 236 -8.59 -5.44 -3.37
C LEU A 236 -8.78 -5.38 -1.86
N LEU A 237 -7.93 -4.63 -1.16
CA LEU A 237 -8.07 -4.27 0.26
C LEU A 237 -8.47 -2.81 0.36
N ILE A 238 -9.52 -2.55 1.13
CA ILE A 238 -10.29 -1.30 1.08
C ILE A 238 -10.43 -0.74 2.49
N GLY A 239 -10.19 0.56 2.66
CA GLY A 239 -10.55 1.30 3.86
C GLY A 239 -11.83 2.09 3.61
N SER A 240 -12.81 2.00 4.51
CA SER A 240 -14.01 2.84 4.42
C SER A 240 -14.66 3.10 5.77
N ASP A 241 -15.15 4.32 5.99
CA ASP A 241 -15.98 4.68 7.14
C ASP A 241 -17.48 4.35 6.94
N ALA A 242 -17.87 3.73 5.81
CA ALA A 242 -19.23 3.28 5.59
C ALA A 242 -19.64 2.11 6.53
N PRO A 243 -20.91 2.07 7.00
CA PRO A 243 -22.02 2.97 6.69
C PRO A 243 -22.13 4.17 7.66
N SER A 244 -21.09 4.49 8.42
CA SER A 244 -21.10 5.50 9.48
C SER A 244 -20.03 6.57 9.26
N PRO A 245 -20.22 7.48 8.27
CA PRO A 245 -19.22 8.48 7.90
C PRO A 245 -18.67 9.27 9.08
N GLY A 246 -17.35 9.47 9.11
CA GLY A 246 -16.63 10.15 10.19
C GLY A 246 -16.33 9.29 11.42
N GLN A 247 -16.75 8.02 11.46
CA GLN A 247 -16.23 7.04 12.42
C GLN A 247 -14.92 6.41 11.92
N GLN A 248 -14.33 5.53 12.75
CA GLN A 248 -13.11 4.81 12.40
C GLN A 248 -13.30 4.01 11.10
N GLU A 249 -12.35 4.16 10.18
CA GLU A 249 -12.34 3.40 8.93
C GLU A 249 -12.27 1.88 9.22
N ARG A 250 -13.10 1.13 8.50
CA ARG A 250 -13.18 -0.33 8.55
C ARG A 250 -12.37 -0.89 7.40
N LEU A 251 -11.64 -1.96 7.68
CA LEU A 251 -10.95 -2.73 6.65
C LEU A 251 -11.92 -3.71 5.99
N GLY A 252 -12.00 -3.63 4.66
CA GLY A 252 -12.82 -4.50 3.83
C GLY A 252 -12.03 -5.04 2.63
N TRP A 253 -12.68 -5.89 1.87
CA TRP A 253 -12.11 -6.49 0.67
C TRP A 253 -13.13 -6.69 -0.45
N GLY A 254 -12.64 -6.71 -1.67
CA GLY A 254 -13.41 -6.98 -2.88
C GLY A 254 -12.54 -7.61 -3.96
N VAL A 255 -13.12 -7.87 -5.12
CA VAL A 255 -12.39 -8.41 -6.28
C VAL A 255 -12.64 -7.47 -7.46
N LEU A 256 -11.56 -7.03 -8.09
CA LEU A 256 -11.60 -6.13 -9.24
C LEU A 256 -12.46 -6.74 -10.36
N GLY A 257 -13.42 -5.98 -10.88
CA GLY A 257 -14.35 -6.43 -11.93
C GLY A 257 -15.49 -7.35 -11.45
N SER A 258 -15.53 -7.73 -10.17
CA SER A 258 -16.62 -8.56 -9.61
C SER A 258 -17.93 -7.78 -9.45
N THR A 259 -19.06 -8.49 -9.55
CA THR A 259 -20.39 -7.95 -9.23
C THR A 259 -20.73 -8.04 -7.75
N LEU A 260 -19.96 -8.80 -6.98
CA LEU A 260 -20.20 -8.99 -5.55
C LEU A 260 -19.88 -7.70 -4.78
N PRO A 261 -20.66 -7.38 -3.75
CA PRO A 261 -20.39 -6.21 -2.92
C PRO A 261 -19.08 -6.37 -2.14
N VAL A 262 -18.47 -5.24 -1.79
CA VAL A 262 -17.34 -5.18 -0.84
C VAL A 262 -17.77 -5.77 0.51
N ARG A 263 -16.90 -6.57 1.10
CA ARG A 263 -17.14 -7.24 2.37
C ARG A 263 -16.29 -6.60 3.46
N PHE A 264 -16.87 -6.42 4.64
CA PHE A 264 -16.18 -5.87 5.82
C PHE A 264 -16.24 -6.89 6.97
N PRO A 265 -15.31 -7.86 7.02
CA PRO A 265 -15.27 -8.88 8.05
C PRO A 265 -15.03 -8.28 9.44
N GLU A 266 -15.80 -8.74 10.42
CA GLU A 266 -15.68 -8.26 11.80
C GLU A 266 -14.33 -8.60 12.44
N CYS A 267 -13.69 -9.70 12.02
CA CYS A 267 -12.38 -10.10 12.52
C CYS A 267 -11.23 -9.14 12.16
N LEU A 268 -11.46 -8.22 11.22
CA LEU A 268 -10.51 -7.15 10.89
C LEU A 268 -10.75 -5.87 11.70
N ARG A 269 -11.70 -5.91 12.65
CA ARG A 269 -11.90 -4.86 13.64
C ARG A 269 -11.40 -5.38 14.99
N ILE A 270 -10.31 -4.78 15.46
CA ILE A 270 -9.71 -5.11 16.75
C ILE A 270 -9.70 -3.83 17.58
N ASP A 271 -10.40 -3.85 18.70
CA ASP A 271 -10.54 -2.67 19.54
C ASP A 271 -9.17 -2.17 20.02
N GLY A 272 -8.95 -0.86 19.91
CA GLY A 272 -7.69 -0.21 20.29
C GLY A 272 -6.50 -0.53 19.39
N CYS A 273 -6.72 -1.20 18.25
CA CYS A 273 -5.67 -1.49 17.27
C CYS A 273 -5.98 -0.89 15.90
N THR A 274 -4.93 -0.54 15.16
CA THR A 274 -5.00 -0.14 13.74
C THR A 274 -4.39 -1.23 12.89
N LEU A 275 -5.13 -1.69 11.87
CA LEU A 275 -4.67 -2.69 10.92
C LEU A 275 -4.29 -2.01 9.61
N THR A 276 -3.02 -2.11 9.20
CA THR A 276 -2.54 -1.59 7.91
C THR A 276 -2.06 -2.74 7.04
N PRO A 277 -2.76 -3.06 5.92
CA PRO A 277 -2.29 -4.09 5.01
C PRO A 277 -1.00 -3.63 4.32
N PHE A 278 -0.01 -4.52 4.21
CA PHE A 278 1.26 -4.20 3.55
C PHE A 278 1.70 -5.19 2.46
N ALA A 279 1.14 -6.40 2.42
CA ALA A 279 1.42 -7.35 1.34
C ALA A 279 0.25 -8.31 1.10
N ILE A 280 0.07 -8.72 -0.16
CA ILE A 280 -0.91 -9.75 -0.58
C ILE A 280 -0.15 -10.88 -1.26
N GLN A 281 -0.53 -12.12 -0.99
CA GLN A 281 -0.01 -13.31 -1.64
C GLN A 281 -0.40 -13.32 -3.12
N PRO A 282 0.56 -13.26 -4.05
CA PRO A 282 0.25 -13.28 -5.46
C PRO A 282 -0.10 -14.69 -5.94
N GLY A 283 -0.61 -14.77 -7.18
CA GLY A 283 -0.80 -16.02 -7.91
C GLY A 283 -2.08 -16.80 -7.66
N GLN A 284 -3.00 -16.33 -6.81
CA GLN A 284 -4.29 -17.00 -6.56
C GLN A 284 -5.39 -16.56 -7.56
N VAL A 285 -5.13 -16.75 -8.85
CA VAL A 285 -5.94 -16.18 -9.95
C VAL A 285 -7.42 -16.56 -9.91
N LEU A 286 -7.74 -17.80 -9.56
CA LEU A 286 -9.11 -18.32 -9.58
C LEU A 286 -9.79 -18.28 -8.20
N THR A 287 -9.04 -17.97 -7.15
CA THR A 287 -9.48 -18.05 -5.76
C THR A 287 -8.89 -16.86 -4.97
N PRO A 288 -9.23 -15.61 -5.31
CA PRO A 288 -8.73 -14.43 -4.60
C PRO A 288 -9.01 -14.47 -3.10
N GLU A 289 -10.07 -15.16 -2.67
CA GLU A 289 -10.39 -15.38 -1.26
C GLU A 289 -9.37 -16.26 -0.52
N SER A 290 -8.54 -17.00 -1.26
CA SER A 290 -7.45 -17.81 -0.71
C SER A 290 -6.13 -17.04 -0.59
N CYS A 291 -6.00 -15.80 -1.08
CA CYS A 291 -4.79 -15.01 -0.89
C CYS A 291 -4.47 -14.79 0.59
N GLY A 292 -3.23 -15.05 0.99
CA GLY A 292 -2.69 -14.50 2.23
C GLY A 292 -2.59 -12.99 2.16
N VAL A 293 -2.97 -12.31 3.23
CA VAL A 293 -2.82 -10.86 3.41
C VAL A 293 -2.01 -10.67 4.68
N ALA A 294 -0.91 -9.92 4.57
CA ALA A 294 -0.11 -9.51 5.70
C ALA A 294 -0.53 -8.10 6.16
N LEU A 295 -0.70 -7.97 7.47
CA LEU A 295 -1.23 -6.80 8.15
C LEU A 295 -0.20 -6.37 9.20
N ARG A 296 0.15 -5.08 9.23
CA ARG A 296 0.77 -4.49 10.42
C ARG A 296 -0.36 -4.19 11.38
N VAL A 297 -0.24 -4.69 12.60
CA VAL A 297 -1.19 -4.40 13.67
C VAL A 297 -0.49 -3.50 14.67
N ASP A 298 -0.97 -2.28 14.80
CA ASP A 298 -0.46 -1.28 15.73
C ASP A 298 -1.40 -1.17 16.93
N GLY A 299 -0.91 -1.44 18.14
CA GLY A 299 -1.70 -1.36 19.37
C GLY A 299 -0.89 -0.83 20.55
N SER A 300 -1.47 -0.83 21.75
CA SER A 300 -0.79 -0.33 22.97
C SER A 300 0.46 -1.12 23.36
N ALA A 301 0.57 -2.37 22.91
CA ALA A 301 1.73 -3.24 23.12
C ALA A 301 2.84 -3.07 22.06
N GLY A 302 2.71 -2.10 21.15
CA GLY A 302 3.59 -1.90 20.01
C GLY A 302 3.02 -2.46 18.70
N SER A 303 3.90 -2.74 17.74
CA SER A 303 3.53 -3.23 16.41
C SER A 303 3.91 -4.70 16.23
N TRP A 304 3.03 -5.49 15.63
CA TRP A 304 3.29 -6.90 15.28
C TRP A 304 2.66 -7.27 13.93
N VAL A 305 2.84 -8.53 13.52
CA VAL A 305 2.37 -9.02 12.22
C VAL A 305 1.07 -9.80 12.38
N GLY A 306 0.05 -9.42 11.62
CA GLY A 306 -1.17 -10.19 11.41
C GLY A 306 -1.16 -10.86 10.04
N VAL A 307 -1.65 -12.09 9.95
CA VAL A 307 -1.90 -12.80 8.69
C VAL A 307 -3.37 -13.16 8.61
N TRP A 308 -3.99 -12.88 7.48
CA TRP A 308 -5.40 -13.12 7.26
C TRP A 308 -5.65 -13.60 5.83
N ARG A 309 -6.69 -14.40 5.61
CA ARG A 309 -7.17 -14.74 4.26
C ARG A 309 -8.64 -14.34 4.15
N PRO A 310 -9.13 -13.84 3.00
CA PRO A 310 -10.53 -13.47 2.86
C PRO A 310 -11.56 -14.59 3.09
N SER A 311 -11.17 -15.85 2.88
CA SER A 311 -11.97 -17.02 3.24
C SER A 311 -12.01 -17.32 4.74
N GLU A 312 -11.07 -16.77 5.52
CA GLU A 312 -10.93 -17.00 6.96
C GLU A 312 -11.68 -15.93 7.78
N ARG A 313 -12.20 -16.35 8.94
CA ARG A 313 -12.95 -15.49 9.87
C ARG A 313 -12.12 -15.00 11.06
N GLN A 314 -10.80 -15.15 11.00
CA GLN A 314 -9.91 -14.80 12.09
C GLN A 314 -8.58 -14.29 11.53
N VAL A 315 -8.02 -13.27 12.18
CA VAL A 315 -6.64 -12.84 11.95
C VAL A 315 -5.72 -13.70 12.80
N ARG A 316 -4.67 -14.24 12.20
CA ARG A 316 -3.62 -14.97 12.89
C ARG A 316 -2.52 -13.99 13.28
N HIS A 317 -2.24 -13.90 14.58
CA HIS A 317 -1.24 -12.98 15.11
C HIS A 317 0.09 -13.70 15.22
N LEU A 318 1.14 -13.12 14.64
CA LEU A 318 2.50 -13.62 14.66
C LEU A 318 3.40 -12.58 15.36
N PRO A 319 4.34 -13.02 16.22
CA PRO A 319 5.33 -12.11 16.78
C PRO A 319 6.17 -11.53 15.64
N ALA A 320 6.36 -10.21 15.64
CA ALA A 320 7.31 -9.60 14.71
C ALA A 320 8.74 -10.05 15.05
N PRO A 321 9.57 -10.40 14.06
CA PRO A 321 11.00 -10.61 14.26
C PRO A 321 11.63 -9.39 14.93
N GLU A 322 12.65 -9.61 15.76
CA GLU A 322 13.45 -8.51 16.31
C GLU A 322 14.03 -7.66 15.16
N GLY A 323 13.88 -6.34 15.27
CA GLY A 323 14.36 -5.42 14.23
C GLY A 323 13.51 -5.38 12.96
N TRP A 324 12.33 -6.02 12.93
CA TRP A 324 11.42 -5.94 11.79
C TRP A 324 11.09 -4.49 11.44
N LEU A 325 11.16 -4.16 10.15
CA LEU A 325 10.82 -2.85 9.62
C LEU A 325 9.29 -2.78 9.44
N PRO A 326 8.54 -2.07 10.32
CA PRO A 326 7.10 -2.26 10.40
C PRO A 326 6.35 -1.84 9.14
N GLY A 327 5.60 -2.78 8.57
CA GLY A 327 4.88 -2.58 7.31
C GLY A 327 5.71 -2.84 6.05
N ALA A 328 6.93 -3.36 6.19
CA ALA A 328 7.70 -3.93 5.09
C ALA A 328 7.58 -5.46 5.08
N GLY A 329 7.35 -6.02 3.88
CA GLY A 329 7.40 -7.45 3.63
C GLY A 329 6.81 -7.83 2.29
N LEU A 330 7.04 -9.09 1.90
CA LEU A 330 6.64 -9.64 0.63
C LEU A 330 6.09 -11.04 0.81
N TRP A 331 5.06 -11.40 0.05
CA TRP A 331 4.64 -12.78 -0.08
C TRP A 331 5.29 -13.44 -1.28
N SER A 332 5.82 -14.63 -1.08
CA SER A 332 6.06 -15.54 -2.20
C SER A 332 4.74 -16.07 -2.76
N ARG A 333 4.75 -16.48 -4.03
CA ARG A 333 3.60 -17.16 -4.65
C ARG A 333 3.18 -18.41 -3.87
N ASP A 334 4.14 -19.11 -3.27
CA ASP A 334 3.92 -20.35 -2.50
C ASP A 334 3.36 -20.10 -1.07
N GLY A 335 3.16 -18.85 -0.66
CA GLY A 335 2.60 -18.52 0.65
C GLY A 335 3.63 -18.49 1.78
N GLU A 336 4.88 -18.14 1.48
CA GLU A 336 5.88 -17.75 2.47
C GLU A 336 5.90 -16.22 2.59
N LEU A 337 5.70 -15.71 3.81
CA LEU A 337 5.81 -14.30 4.12
C LEU A 337 7.26 -13.98 4.50
N GLN A 338 7.87 -13.07 3.76
CA GLN A 338 9.22 -12.57 3.96
C GLN A 338 9.16 -11.21 4.65
N LEU A 339 9.86 -11.08 5.77
CA LEU A 339 9.86 -9.89 6.62
C LEU A 339 11.30 -9.36 6.74
N PRO A 340 11.62 -8.25 6.07
CA PRO A 340 12.88 -7.55 6.22
C PRO A 340 13.08 -7.03 7.65
N TYR A 341 14.27 -7.25 8.20
CA TYR A 341 14.61 -6.81 9.55
C TYR A 341 16.07 -6.35 9.64
N VAL A 342 16.36 -5.49 10.62
CA VAL A 342 17.70 -4.95 10.91
C VAL A 342 17.98 -5.09 12.40
N THR A 343 19.08 -5.74 12.75
CA THR A 343 19.60 -5.83 14.12
C THR A 343 21.06 -5.37 14.15
N GLY A 344 21.63 -5.20 15.34
CA GLY A 344 23.05 -4.87 15.49
C GLY A 344 23.98 -5.95 14.91
N GLU A 345 23.57 -7.22 14.90
CA GLU A 345 24.34 -8.34 14.35
C GLU A 345 24.06 -8.58 12.87
N MET A 346 22.84 -8.28 12.42
CA MET A 346 22.37 -8.53 11.06
C MET A 346 21.84 -7.21 10.45
N PRO A 347 22.67 -6.45 9.71
CA PRO A 347 22.26 -5.17 9.14
C PRO A 347 21.27 -5.31 7.96
N CYS A 348 21.16 -6.51 7.38
CA CYS A 348 20.21 -6.84 6.32
C CYS A 348 19.75 -8.29 6.49
N GLY A 349 18.60 -8.49 7.13
CA GLY A 349 18.00 -9.80 7.36
C GLY A 349 16.63 -9.93 6.71
N VAL A 350 16.25 -11.16 6.35
CA VAL A 350 14.90 -11.51 5.90
C VAL A 350 14.40 -12.72 6.67
N ALA A 351 13.44 -12.52 7.56
CA ALA A 351 12.78 -13.61 8.27
C ALA A 351 11.70 -14.23 7.36
N ARG A 352 11.62 -15.56 7.34
CA ARG A 352 10.67 -16.31 6.51
C ARG A 352 9.65 -17.00 7.40
N LEU A 353 8.38 -16.65 7.23
CA LEU A 353 7.27 -17.23 7.98
C LEU A 353 6.36 -17.97 7.00
N ARG A 354 6.20 -19.28 7.20
CA ARG A 354 5.16 -20.03 6.48
C ARG A 354 3.83 -19.82 7.16
N ALA A 355 2.88 -19.26 6.42
CA ALA A 355 1.50 -19.23 6.89
C ALA A 355 0.88 -20.60 6.64
N GLU A 356 1.04 -21.51 7.61
CA GLU A 356 0.39 -22.82 7.56
C GLU A 356 -1.11 -22.64 7.32
N ARG A 357 -1.62 -23.22 6.24
CA ARG A 357 -3.04 -23.20 5.90
C ARG A 357 -3.76 -23.89 7.05
N SER A 358 -4.74 -23.24 7.68
CA SER A 358 -5.58 -23.94 8.64
C SER A 358 -6.34 -25.00 7.85
N GLU A 359 -5.98 -26.28 8.03
CA GLU A 359 -6.83 -27.37 7.57
C GLU A 359 -8.15 -27.25 8.32
N GLY A 360 -9.24 -27.11 7.56
CA GLY A 360 -10.57 -27.02 8.14
C GLY A 360 -10.79 -28.23 9.04
N VAL A 361 -11.29 -27.99 10.24
CA VAL A 361 -11.88 -29.04 11.07
C VAL A 361 -12.99 -29.66 10.24
N GLU A 362 -12.71 -30.80 9.60
CA GLU A 362 -13.73 -31.64 9.00
C GLU A 362 -14.64 -32.08 10.14
N ARG A 363 -15.80 -31.44 10.19
CA ARG A 363 -16.92 -31.86 11.02
C ARG A 363 -17.37 -33.19 10.43
N SER A 364 -16.93 -34.29 11.05
CA SER A 364 -17.34 -35.65 10.70
C SER A 364 -18.87 -35.74 10.73
N GLU A 365 -19.49 -35.63 9.56
CA GLU A 365 -20.84 -36.09 9.31
C GLU A 365 -20.77 -37.50 8.76
N GLU A 366 -20.85 -38.50 9.65
CA GLU A 366 -21.39 -39.80 9.26
C GLU A 366 -21.87 -40.58 10.48
N THR A 367 -23.14 -40.41 10.84
CA THR A 367 -23.99 -41.59 11.04
C THR A 367 -25.44 -41.21 10.76
N ALA A 368 -25.88 -41.51 9.54
CA ALA A 368 -27.28 -41.55 9.18
C ALA A 368 -27.97 -42.69 9.94
N ALA A 369 -29.10 -42.41 10.58
CA ALA A 369 -30.11 -43.40 10.88
C ALA A 369 -31.50 -42.81 10.57
N CYS A 370 -32.12 -43.44 9.58
CA CYS A 370 -33.41 -43.17 8.98
C CYS A 370 -34.58 -43.39 9.97
N VAL A 371 -35.56 -42.48 10.01
CA VAL A 371 -36.99 -42.84 10.16
C VAL A 371 -37.85 -41.80 9.43
N THR A 372 -38.63 -42.28 8.47
CA THR A 372 -39.69 -41.60 7.71
C THR A 372 -41.02 -41.48 8.49
N LEU A 373 -41.91 -40.61 7.96
CA LEU A 373 -43.36 -40.41 8.25
C LEU A 373 -43.63 -39.34 9.32
N GLU A 374 -44.55 -38.37 9.17
CA GLU A 374 -45.78 -38.35 8.39
C GLU A 374 -46.35 -36.92 8.23
N SER A 375 -47.20 -36.74 7.23
CA SER A 375 -47.96 -35.54 6.87
C SER A 375 -49.07 -35.23 7.89
N GLY A 376 -49.25 -33.95 8.23
CA GLY A 376 -50.40 -33.47 8.99
C GLY A 376 -50.64 -31.97 8.78
N ALA A 377 -51.68 -31.64 8.02
CA ALA A 377 -52.18 -30.29 7.83
C ALA A 377 -53.04 -29.84 9.04
N ALA A 378 -52.88 -28.59 9.50
CA ALA A 378 -53.94 -27.84 10.15
C ALA A 378 -53.67 -26.31 10.12
N THR A 379 -54.76 -25.61 9.87
CA THR A 379 -55.01 -24.17 9.62
C THR A 379 -54.89 -23.23 10.83
N GLY A 380 -54.28 -22.05 10.61
CA GLY A 380 -54.62 -20.70 11.12
C GLY A 380 -54.61 -20.39 12.64
N PRO A 381 -54.61 -19.10 13.09
CA PRO A 381 -54.91 -17.88 12.34
C PRO A 381 -53.87 -16.73 12.46
N GLU A 382 -54.18 -15.67 11.73
CA GLU A 382 -53.48 -14.41 11.51
C GLU A 382 -53.16 -13.60 12.78
N THR A 383 -52.02 -12.90 12.78
CA THR A 383 -51.81 -11.67 13.56
C THR A 383 -50.89 -10.73 12.78
N THR A 384 -51.35 -9.50 12.60
CA THR A 384 -50.76 -8.41 11.80
C THR A 384 -49.73 -7.57 12.54
N ALA A 385 -48.67 -7.20 11.80
CA ALA A 385 -47.76 -6.02 11.89
C ALA A 385 -46.70 -5.96 13.02
N PRO A 386 -45.54 -5.28 12.81
CA PRO A 386 -45.25 -4.25 11.80
C PRO A 386 -44.05 -4.54 10.86
N ALA A 387 -43.89 -3.64 9.88
CA ALA A 387 -43.00 -3.70 8.73
C ALA A 387 -41.49 -3.82 9.06
N PRO A 388 -40.71 -4.58 8.27
CA PRO A 388 -39.26 -4.55 8.36
C PRO A 388 -38.73 -3.24 7.75
N VAL A 389 -37.94 -2.53 8.55
CA VAL A 389 -37.11 -1.41 8.11
C VAL A 389 -36.23 -1.88 6.95
N ALA A 390 -36.35 -1.23 5.80
CA ALA A 390 -35.56 -1.52 4.61
C ALA A 390 -34.09 -1.22 4.89
N VAL A 391 -33.32 -2.26 5.18
CA VAL A 391 -31.86 -2.18 5.20
C VAL A 391 -31.40 -1.94 3.76
N ALA A 392 -30.77 -0.80 3.51
CA ALA A 392 -30.24 -0.44 2.21
C ALA A 392 -29.26 -1.54 1.74
N ARG A 393 -29.64 -2.20 0.65
CA ARG A 393 -28.87 -3.27 0.02
C ARG A 393 -27.55 -2.66 -0.52
N PRO A 394 -26.37 -3.23 -0.21
CA PRO A 394 -25.10 -2.66 -0.66
C PRO A 394 -24.99 -2.61 -2.19
N VAL A 395 -24.47 -1.49 -2.71
CA VAL A 395 -24.39 -1.17 -4.14
C VAL A 395 -23.37 -2.11 -4.84
N PRO A 396 -23.69 -2.67 -6.02
CA PRO A 396 -22.75 -3.46 -6.81
C PRO A 396 -21.60 -2.61 -7.37
N LEU A 397 -20.38 -3.15 -7.39
CA LEU A 397 -19.16 -2.52 -7.94
C LEU A 397 -19.21 -2.17 -9.45
N GLN A 398 -20.27 -2.55 -10.16
CA GLN A 398 -20.44 -2.29 -11.61
C GLN A 398 -20.93 -0.88 -11.97
N GLN A 399 -21.12 0.02 -10.99
CA GLN A 399 -21.32 1.44 -11.31
C GLN A 399 -20.01 2.16 -11.72
N ALA A 400 -18.89 1.44 -11.79
CA ALA A 400 -17.68 1.82 -12.51
C ALA A 400 -17.74 1.30 -13.99
N PRO A 401 -17.59 2.17 -15.01
CA PRO A 401 -17.71 1.76 -16.40
C PRO A 401 -16.41 1.10 -16.91
N LEU A 402 -16.26 -0.22 -16.71
CA LEU A 402 -15.13 -0.98 -17.31
C LEU A 402 -15.57 -2.20 -18.15
N GLY A 403 -16.85 -2.32 -18.48
CA GLY A 403 -17.41 -3.52 -19.14
C GLY A 403 -17.08 -3.76 -20.62
N ARG A 404 -16.07 -3.13 -21.24
CA ARG A 404 -15.84 -3.29 -22.70
C ARG A 404 -14.42 -3.50 -23.21
N LEU A 405 -13.40 -3.69 -22.37
CA LEU A 405 -12.01 -3.81 -22.83
C LEU A 405 -11.39 -5.20 -22.65
N VAL A 406 -12.17 -6.27 -22.83
CA VAL A 406 -11.59 -7.62 -23.01
C VAL A 406 -12.32 -8.37 -24.12
N ALA A 407 -11.97 -8.06 -25.37
CA ALA A 407 -12.01 -9.01 -26.47
C ALA A 407 -11.19 -8.46 -27.65
N LYS A 408 -9.99 -9.00 -27.85
CA LYS A 408 -9.56 -9.72 -29.07
C LYS A 408 -8.03 -9.70 -29.18
N ALA A 409 -7.38 -10.64 -28.49
CA ALA A 409 -6.03 -11.07 -28.87
C ALA A 409 -6.16 -11.88 -30.17
N GLY A 410 -5.83 -11.24 -31.31
CA GLY A 410 -5.69 -11.92 -32.60
C GLY A 410 -4.29 -12.49 -32.74
N LYS A 411 -4.19 -13.81 -32.95
CA LYS A 411 -2.98 -14.56 -33.29
C LYS A 411 -2.19 -13.91 -34.45
N PRO A 412 -0.85 -13.99 -34.46
CA PRO A 412 -0.05 -13.65 -35.63
C PRO A 412 -0.13 -14.78 -36.66
N GLY A 413 -0.71 -14.49 -37.82
CA GLY A 413 -0.78 -15.38 -38.97
C GLY A 413 -0.06 -14.74 -40.16
N ASN A 414 1.02 -15.40 -40.56
CA ASN A 414 1.88 -15.13 -41.69
C ASN A 414 1.09 -15.12 -43.02
N GLU A 415 1.16 -14.04 -43.81
CA GLU A 415 0.99 -14.16 -45.27
C GLU A 415 1.70 -13.03 -46.03
N VAL A 416 2.49 -13.48 -47.00
CA VAL A 416 3.25 -12.70 -47.98
C VAL A 416 2.36 -12.50 -49.20
N ALA A 417 2.19 -11.26 -49.70
CA ALA A 417 2.23 -10.94 -51.14
C ALA A 417 1.74 -9.51 -51.49
N LYS A 418 2.61 -8.81 -52.23
CA LYS A 418 2.39 -8.01 -53.46
C LYS A 418 1.55 -6.71 -53.42
N LEU A 419 2.27 -5.62 -53.71
CA LEU A 419 2.08 -4.68 -54.84
C LEU A 419 0.65 -4.50 -55.37
N VAL A 420 0.16 -3.25 -55.36
CA VAL A 420 -0.11 -2.43 -56.57
C VAL A 420 -0.36 -0.97 -56.15
N THR A 421 0.25 -0.07 -56.92
CA THR A 421 0.10 1.39 -56.99
C THR A 421 -1.32 1.88 -57.25
N ASN A 422 -1.70 2.97 -56.59
CA ASN A 422 -1.99 4.27 -57.23
C ASN A 422 -1.94 5.40 -56.19
#